data_AF-K0JWJ8-F1
#
_entry.id   AF-K0JWJ8-F1
#
_cell.length_a   1.000
_cell.length_b   1.000
_cell.length_c   1.000
_cell.angle_alpha   90.00
_cell.angle_beta   90.00
_cell.angle_gamma   90.00
#
_symmetry.space_group_name_H-M   'P 1'
#
loop_
_entity.id
_entity.type
_entity.pdbx_description
1 polymer ?
#
loop_
_entity_poly.entity_id
_entity_poly.type
_entity_poly.pdbx_seq_one_letter_code
_entity_poly.pdbx_strand_id
1 'polypeptide(L)'
;MILPRGVVSLRPVGQVACQPRAVSRKTQRPRRRPIVVVQRPLGTALSPAQRAFVDGCRSLPQLTDPLDAELAVSAAVADVSTDEEFWAGVVEHAVSLPSRRNDRLLRVLAAMLTGRPREWAASAVPPDGPDLTVGRAWICDRSIDAGYLALVCTYRFEDEHAMVFLIDELAGGVVRKAFVTRDVQAAREELGGQGSLNEIGAEAAHWLLAKSYHRLDRNPDVPVGLDVRRTRLSADRRIALAFG
;
A
#
# COMPACT_ATOMS: atom_id res chain seq x y z
N MET A 1 37.02 -52.41 -86.01
CA MET A 1 35.74 -51.86 -86.50
C MET A 1 34.97 -51.48 -85.24
N ILE A 2 34.93 -50.27 -84.68
CA ILE A 2 35.17 -48.87 -85.09
C ILE A 2 36.05 -48.20 -84.00
N LEU A 3 36.89 -47.24 -84.39
CA LEU A 3 37.90 -46.46 -83.61
C LEU A 3 37.25 -45.18 -82.96
N PRO A 4 37.99 -44.21 -82.37
CA PRO A 4 38.83 -44.19 -81.15
C PRO A 4 38.74 -42.87 -80.31
N ARG A 5 39.70 -42.68 -79.36
CA ARG A 5 40.25 -41.43 -78.76
C ARG A 5 39.45 -40.76 -77.62
N GLY A 6 40.05 -40.34 -76.50
CA GLY A 6 41.46 -40.16 -76.19
C GLY A 6 41.76 -39.80 -74.72
N VAL A 7 42.96 -40.21 -74.26
CA VAL A 7 44.03 -39.46 -73.52
C VAL A 7 43.55 -38.60 -72.32
N VAL A 8 44.11 -38.63 -71.10
CA VAL A 8 45.51 -38.41 -70.72
C VAL A 8 45.79 -38.93 -69.31
N SER A 9 46.98 -39.53 -69.20
CA SER A 9 47.91 -39.69 -68.06
C SER A 9 47.71 -38.80 -66.81
N LEU A 10 47.94 -39.37 -65.62
CA LEU A 10 49.15 -39.15 -64.81
C LEU A 10 49.04 -39.89 -63.46
N ARG A 11 49.95 -40.85 -63.26
CA ARG A 11 50.47 -41.25 -61.93
C ARG A 11 51.01 -39.99 -61.22
N PRO A 12 51.05 -39.89 -59.87
CA PRO A 12 52.03 -40.70 -59.13
C PRO A 12 51.77 -40.97 -57.61
N VAL A 13 52.56 -41.95 -57.11
CA VAL A 13 53.39 -41.93 -55.87
C VAL A 13 52.65 -41.77 -54.54
N GLY A 14 52.69 -42.77 -53.65
CA GLY A 14 53.83 -43.10 -52.79
C GLY A 14 53.86 -42.13 -51.60
N GLN A 15 53.97 -42.47 -50.32
CA GLN A 15 54.56 -43.60 -49.63
C GLN A 15 54.11 -43.52 -48.16
N VAL A 16 54.04 -44.68 -47.51
CA VAL A 16 54.57 -44.98 -46.17
C VAL A 16 54.00 -44.26 -44.92
N ALA A 17 53.42 -45.11 -44.06
CA ALA A 17 53.28 -45.12 -42.60
C ALA A 17 53.19 -43.79 -41.83
N CYS A 18 52.02 -43.56 -41.22
CA CYS A 18 51.88 -42.70 -40.05
C CYS A 18 51.04 -43.38 -38.96
N GLN A 19 51.66 -43.35 -37.79
CA GLN A 19 51.26 -43.73 -36.43
C GLN A 19 49.92 -43.10 -35.97
N PRO A 20 49.35 -43.58 -34.83
CA PRO A 20 48.03 -43.18 -34.35
C PRO A 20 47.86 -41.66 -34.28
N ARG A 21 46.77 -41.20 -34.90
CA ARG A 21 46.44 -39.78 -35.02
C ARG A 21 46.26 -39.12 -33.66
N ALA A 22 46.82 -37.92 -33.61
CA ALA A 22 46.74 -36.92 -32.57
C ALA A 22 45.30 -36.67 -32.07
N VAL A 23 45.24 -36.45 -30.76
CA VAL A 23 44.10 -36.01 -29.96
C VAL A 23 43.48 -34.74 -30.56
N SER A 24 42.25 -34.84 -31.06
CA SER A 24 41.45 -33.67 -31.44
C SER A 24 40.95 -32.97 -30.17
N ARG A 25 41.73 -32.01 -29.66
CA ARG A 25 41.26 -30.99 -28.70
C ARG A 25 40.37 -29.98 -29.43
N LYS A 26 39.15 -30.37 -29.80
CA LYS A 26 38.10 -29.43 -30.21
C LYS A 26 36.74 -29.95 -29.76
N THR A 27 36.43 -29.68 -28.49
CA THR A 27 35.08 -29.33 -27.97
C THR A 27 35.12 -29.23 -26.44
N GLN A 28 35.95 -28.33 -25.88
CA GLN A 28 35.63 -27.78 -24.57
C GLN A 28 34.78 -26.55 -24.81
N ARG A 29 33.45 -26.70 -24.72
CA ARG A 29 32.55 -25.56 -24.58
C ARG A 29 33.01 -24.79 -23.34
N PRO A 30 33.23 -23.47 -23.41
CA PRO A 30 33.58 -22.71 -22.23
C PRO A 30 32.44 -22.87 -21.23
N ARG A 31 32.75 -23.41 -20.04
CA ARG A 31 31.86 -23.38 -18.88
C ARG A 31 31.59 -21.89 -18.61
N ARG A 32 30.48 -21.37 -19.13
CA ARG A 32 29.96 -20.07 -18.75
C ARG A 32 29.77 -20.14 -17.25
N ARG A 33 30.60 -19.39 -16.51
CA ARG A 33 30.35 -19.14 -15.09
C ARG A 33 28.94 -18.58 -15.00
N PRO A 34 28.08 -19.04 -14.06
CA PRO A 34 26.82 -18.37 -13.83
C PRO A 34 27.17 -16.91 -13.55
N ILE A 35 26.69 -16.01 -14.42
CA ILE A 35 26.71 -14.59 -14.13
C ILE A 35 25.76 -14.45 -12.96
N VAL A 36 26.32 -14.39 -11.75
CA VAL A 36 25.57 -13.93 -10.60
C VAL A 36 25.35 -12.45 -10.87
N VAL A 37 24.24 -12.14 -11.53
CA VAL A 37 23.70 -10.80 -11.57
C VAL A 37 23.32 -10.52 -10.12
N VAL A 38 24.26 -9.96 -9.36
CA VAL A 38 23.92 -9.26 -8.14
C VAL A 38 23.13 -8.06 -8.63
N GLN A 39 21.81 -8.22 -8.73
CA GLN A 39 20.92 -7.07 -8.80
C GLN A 39 21.19 -6.30 -7.51
N ARG A 40 22.05 -5.29 -7.58
CA ARG A 40 22.00 -4.21 -6.60
C ARG A 40 20.55 -3.76 -6.60
N PRO A 41 19.86 -3.72 -5.46
CA PRO A 41 18.58 -3.05 -5.42
C PRO A 41 18.87 -1.61 -5.85
N LEU A 42 18.39 -1.26 -7.04
CA LEU A 42 18.23 0.13 -7.42
C LEU A 42 17.25 0.70 -6.40
N GLY A 43 17.61 1.78 -5.71
CA GLY A 43 16.80 2.42 -4.68
C GLY A 43 17.24 2.15 -3.24
N THR A 44 16.82 3.03 -2.33
CA THR A 44 17.14 2.94 -0.90
C THR A 44 16.62 1.62 -0.33
N ALA A 45 17.44 0.97 0.49
CA ALA A 45 17.13 -0.35 1.03
C ALA A 45 15.98 -0.28 2.02
N LEU A 46 14.83 -0.89 1.67
CA LEU A 46 13.69 -0.99 2.56
C LEU A 46 13.90 -2.03 3.66
N SER A 47 13.50 -1.67 4.88
CA SER A 47 13.34 -2.61 5.98
C SER A 47 12.26 -3.67 5.63
N PRO A 48 12.22 -4.82 6.33
CA PRO A 48 11.18 -5.84 6.09
C PRO A 48 9.76 -5.29 6.22
N ALA A 49 9.50 -4.42 7.20
CA ALA A 49 8.20 -3.80 7.42
C ALA A 49 7.83 -2.83 6.28
N GLN A 50 8.75 -1.97 5.86
CA GLN A 50 8.51 -1.04 4.75
C GLN A 50 8.28 -1.79 3.44
N ARG A 51 9.01 -2.88 3.20
CA ARG A 51 8.82 -3.73 2.03
C ARG A 51 7.44 -4.39 2.04
N ALA A 52 7.01 -4.94 3.18
CA ALA A 52 5.68 -5.53 3.33
C ALA A 52 4.58 -4.50 3.05
N PHE A 53 4.71 -3.28 3.57
CA PHE A 53 3.79 -2.18 3.28
C PHE A 53 3.73 -1.84 1.78
N VAL A 54 4.89 -1.60 1.17
CA VAL A 54 4.97 -1.28 -0.26
C VAL A 54 4.30 -2.41 -1.05
N ASP A 55 4.60 -3.66 -0.75
CA ASP A 55 3.99 -4.84 -1.37
C ASP A 55 2.48 -4.99 -1.15
N GLY A 56 1.96 -4.60 0.00
CA GLY A 56 0.52 -4.48 0.24
C GLY A 56 -0.14 -3.46 -0.69
N CYS A 57 0.60 -2.42 -1.10
CA CYS A 57 0.14 -1.37 -2.01
C CYS A 57 0.31 -1.69 -3.51
N ARG A 58 0.45 -2.97 -3.89
CA ARG A 58 0.63 -3.38 -5.31
C ARG A 58 -0.55 -3.04 -6.21
N SER A 59 -1.77 -3.00 -5.68
CA SER A 59 -3.01 -2.73 -6.41
C SER A 59 -3.31 -1.25 -6.63
N LEU A 60 -2.53 -0.33 -6.02
CA LEU A 60 -2.82 1.12 -6.09
C LEU A 60 -2.95 1.67 -7.53
N PRO A 61 -2.14 1.26 -8.53
CA PRO A 61 -2.26 1.77 -9.90
C PRO A 61 -3.59 1.47 -10.59
N GLN A 62 -4.32 0.46 -10.11
CA GLN A 62 -5.60 0.03 -10.63
C GLN A 62 -6.78 0.70 -9.91
N LEU A 63 -6.56 1.28 -8.74
CA LEU A 63 -7.60 1.94 -7.96
C LEU A 63 -7.77 3.38 -8.45
N THR A 64 -8.91 3.66 -9.08
CA THR A 64 -9.29 5.00 -9.54
C THR A 64 -9.98 5.79 -8.44
N ASP A 65 -10.82 5.12 -7.64
CA ASP A 65 -11.53 5.74 -6.52
C ASP A 65 -10.54 6.17 -5.41
N PRO A 66 -10.52 7.46 -5.03
CA PRO A 66 -9.71 7.96 -3.91
C PRO A 66 -9.97 7.22 -2.59
N LEU A 67 -11.22 6.89 -2.27
CA LEU A 67 -11.56 6.19 -1.03
C LEU A 67 -10.98 4.78 -0.99
N ASP A 68 -11.08 4.04 -2.10
CA ASP A 68 -10.51 2.69 -2.17
C ASP A 68 -8.98 2.73 -2.08
N ALA A 69 -8.34 3.73 -2.70
CA ALA A 69 -6.91 3.94 -2.57
C ALA A 69 -6.50 4.24 -1.13
N GLU A 70 -7.26 5.07 -0.41
CA GLU A 70 -7.01 5.33 1.01
C GLU A 70 -7.11 4.07 1.86
N LEU A 71 -8.19 3.31 1.69
CA LEU A 71 -8.44 2.09 2.47
C LEU A 71 -7.39 1.03 2.18
N ALA A 72 -6.91 0.93 0.94
CA ALA A 72 -5.82 0.02 0.59
C ALA A 72 -4.51 0.41 1.30
N VAL A 73 -4.13 1.68 1.31
CA VAL A 73 -2.93 2.16 2.01
C VAL A 73 -3.05 1.97 3.52
N SER A 74 -4.20 2.36 4.10
CA SER A 74 -4.45 2.24 5.53
C SER A 74 -4.45 0.77 5.98
N ALA A 75 -5.04 -0.14 5.19
CA ALA A 75 -5.01 -1.57 5.48
C ALA A 75 -3.59 -2.16 5.37
N ALA A 76 -2.76 -1.68 4.44
CA ALA A 76 -1.40 -2.17 4.24
C ALA A 76 -0.45 -1.87 5.42
N VAL A 77 -0.78 -0.88 6.27
CA VAL A 77 -0.02 -0.56 7.49
C VAL A 77 -0.69 -1.04 8.78
N ALA A 78 -1.82 -1.73 8.71
CA ALA A 78 -2.64 -2.07 9.90
C ALA A 78 -1.88 -2.82 10.99
N ASP A 79 -0.90 -3.65 10.62
CA ASP A 79 -0.10 -4.49 11.52
C ASP A 79 1.36 -4.02 11.63
N VAL A 80 1.64 -2.75 11.27
CA VAL A 80 2.99 -2.18 11.27
C VAL A 80 3.03 -0.95 12.18
N SER A 81 4.05 -0.88 13.03
CA SER A 81 4.36 0.37 13.75
C SER A 81 4.97 1.36 12.77
N THR A 82 4.27 2.47 12.55
CA THR A 82 4.72 3.51 11.61
C THR A 82 5.19 4.74 12.38
N ASP A 83 6.50 4.99 12.39
CA ASP A 83 7.10 6.22 12.89
C ASP A 83 7.60 7.10 11.73
N GLU A 84 8.23 8.23 12.05
CA GLU A 84 8.80 9.12 11.03
C GLU A 84 9.88 8.42 10.19
N GLU A 85 10.71 7.56 10.78
CA GLU A 85 11.76 6.82 10.05
C GLU A 85 11.16 5.83 9.05
N PHE A 86 10.09 5.13 9.46
CA PHE A 86 9.33 4.25 8.58
C PHE A 86 8.87 5.00 7.33
N TRP A 87 8.20 6.14 7.51
CA TRP A 87 7.68 6.92 6.39
C TRP A 87 8.77 7.57 5.55
N ALA A 88 9.85 8.07 6.17
CA ALA A 88 11.00 8.63 5.46
C ALA A 88 11.59 7.61 4.49
N GLY A 89 11.85 6.38 4.94
CA GLY A 89 12.41 5.33 4.08
C GLY A 89 11.46 4.88 2.96
N VAL A 90 10.14 4.86 3.21
CA VAL A 90 9.14 4.58 2.17
C VAL A 90 9.14 5.67 1.09
N VAL A 91 9.12 6.94 1.50
CA VAL A 91 9.11 8.09 0.58
C VAL A 91 10.42 8.14 -0.22
N GLU A 92 11.57 8.01 0.45
CA GLU A 92 12.88 8.02 -0.18
C GLU A 92 13.01 6.88 -1.21
N HIS A 93 12.57 5.67 -0.86
CA HIS A 93 12.54 4.54 -1.77
C HIS A 93 11.67 4.82 -3.00
N ALA A 94 10.44 5.31 -2.80
CA ALA A 94 9.52 5.59 -3.89
C ALA A 94 10.05 6.68 -4.83
N VAL A 95 10.69 7.72 -4.30
CA VAL A 95 11.37 8.78 -5.09
C VAL A 95 12.57 8.23 -5.86
N SER A 96 13.35 7.34 -5.25
CA SER A 96 14.55 6.75 -5.88
C SER A 96 14.24 5.80 -7.04
N LEU A 97 12.98 5.33 -7.15
CA LEU A 97 12.52 4.40 -8.18
C LEU A 97 11.22 4.90 -8.84
N PRO A 98 11.29 5.91 -9.71
CA PRO A 98 10.11 6.42 -10.39
C PRO A 98 9.39 5.32 -11.17
N SER A 99 8.11 5.12 -10.87
CA SER A 99 7.24 4.16 -11.56
C SER A 99 5.79 4.56 -11.33
N ARG A 100 4.87 4.18 -12.22
CA ARG A 100 3.43 4.46 -12.04
C ARG A 100 2.90 4.05 -10.66
N ARG A 101 3.44 2.97 -10.08
CA ARG A 101 3.09 2.51 -8.73
C ARG A 101 3.63 3.43 -7.64
N ASN A 102 4.91 3.76 -7.69
CA ASN A 102 5.54 4.60 -6.68
C ASN A 102 5.00 6.03 -6.75
N ASP A 103 4.72 6.53 -7.95
CA ASP A 103 4.07 7.82 -8.15
C ASP A 103 2.67 7.82 -7.52
N ARG A 104 1.84 6.81 -7.80
CA ARG A 104 0.50 6.70 -7.20
C ARG A 104 0.58 6.55 -5.68
N LEU A 105 1.52 5.76 -5.15
CA LEU A 105 1.75 5.62 -3.72
C LEU A 105 2.09 6.97 -3.09
N LEU A 106 3.09 7.70 -3.63
CA LEU A 106 3.50 8.99 -3.12
C LEU A 106 2.36 10.01 -3.11
N ARG A 107 1.53 10.04 -4.16
CA ARG A 107 0.38 10.96 -4.23
C ARG A 107 -0.69 10.63 -3.18
N VAL A 108 -0.96 9.34 -2.93
CA VAL A 108 -1.88 8.92 -1.86
C VAL A 108 -1.30 9.26 -0.49
N LEU A 109 0.00 9.03 -0.26
CA LEU A 109 0.67 9.40 0.99
C LEU A 109 0.65 10.91 1.22
N ALA A 110 0.88 11.72 0.19
CA ALA A 110 0.80 13.18 0.27
C ALA A 110 -0.61 13.68 0.66
N ALA A 111 -1.65 12.92 0.33
CA ALA A 111 -3.03 13.22 0.69
C ALA A 111 -3.41 12.72 2.10
N MET A 112 -2.90 11.55 2.51
CA MET A 112 -3.32 10.85 3.73
C MET A 112 -2.48 11.15 4.96
N LEU A 113 -1.17 11.27 4.81
CA LEU A 113 -0.28 11.45 5.95
C LEU A 113 -0.49 12.83 6.58
N THR A 114 -0.07 12.97 7.83
CA THR A 114 -0.12 14.22 8.60
C THR A 114 1.29 14.59 9.06
N GLY A 115 1.51 15.87 9.41
CA GLY A 115 2.81 16.36 9.87
C GLY A 115 3.93 16.23 8.82
N ARG A 116 5.17 16.02 9.30
CA ARG A 116 6.38 15.95 8.44
C ARG A 116 6.34 14.87 7.34
N PRO A 117 5.85 13.64 7.59
CA PRO A 117 5.71 12.64 6.53
C PRO A 117 4.88 13.10 5.33
N ARG A 118 3.82 13.89 5.58
CA ARG A 118 3.01 14.51 4.53
C ARG A 118 3.84 15.47 3.69
N GLU A 119 4.61 16.34 4.33
CA GLU A 119 5.43 17.35 3.68
C GLU A 119 6.47 16.70 2.77
N TRP A 120 7.12 15.61 3.21
CA TRP A 120 8.06 14.86 2.38
C TRP A 120 7.40 14.28 1.13
N ALA A 121 6.26 13.61 1.28
CA ALA A 121 5.54 13.04 0.14
C ALA A 121 5.04 14.14 -0.82
N ALA A 122 4.48 15.22 -0.27
CA ALA A 122 3.97 16.37 -1.04
C ALA A 122 5.07 17.15 -1.77
N SER A 123 6.30 17.15 -1.23
CA SER A 123 7.47 17.76 -1.89
C SER A 123 7.92 16.99 -3.13
N ALA A 124 7.67 15.68 -3.17
CA ALA A 124 8.01 14.82 -4.29
C ALA A 124 6.93 14.87 -5.39
N VAL A 125 5.66 14.80 -5.00
CA VAL A 125 4.51 14.86 -5.91
C VAL A 125 3.32 15.56 -5.25
N PRO A 126 2.50 16.30 -6.01
CA PRO A 126 1.25 16.83 -5.47
C PRO A 126 0.29 15.68 -5.12
N PRO A 127 -0.57 15.83 -4.09
CA PRO A 127 -1.58 14.82 -3.75
C PRO A 127 -2.51 14.54 -4.94
N ASP A 128 -3.04 13.31 -5.00
CA ASP A 128 -3.98 12.89 -6.05
C ASP A 128 -5.43 13.10 -5.64
N GLY A 129 -6.28 13.33 -6.65
CA GLY A 129 -7.73 13.31 -6.52
C GLY A 129 -8.37 14.57 -5.96
N PRO A 130 -9.70 14.58 -5.85
CA PRO A 130 -10.47 15.67 -5.25
C PRO A 130 -10.12 15.85 -3.77
N ASP A 131 -10.27 17.06 -3.27
CA ASP A 131 -10.12 17.34 -1.84
C ASP A 131 -11.19 16.60 -1.03
N LEU A 132 -10.79 16.06 0.11
CA LEU A 132 -11.72 15.42 1.05
C LEU A 132 -12.42 16.50 1.86
N THR A 133 -13.74 16.57 1.75
CA THR A 133 -14.57 17.51 2.50
C THR A 133 -15.30 16.82 3.64
N VAL A 134 -15.42 17.51 4.77
CA VAL A 134 -16.14 17.03 5.95
C VAL A 134 -17.62 17.34 5.78
N GLY A 135 -18.45 16.32 5.96
CA GLY A 135 -19.90 16.42 5.92
C GLY A 135 -20.52 16.58 7.31
N ARG A 136 -21.68 15.95 7.50
CA ARG A 136 -22.43 15.92 8.75
C ARG A 136 -21.97 14.79 9.66
N ALA A 137 -22.28 14.92 10.95
CA ALA A 137 -21.98 13.91 11.95
C ALA A 137 -23.15 13.65 12.89
N TRP A 138 -23.26 12.41 13.35
CA TRP A 138 -24.30 11.98 14.29
C TRP A 138 -23.73 11.08 15.37
N ILE A 139 -24.38 11.12 16.53
CA ILE A 139 -24.09 10.28 17.67
C ILE A 139 -25.33 9.46 18.04
N CYS A 140 -25.13 8.17 18.26
CA CYS A 140 -26.09 7.30 18.93
C CYS A 140 -25.49 6.93 20.28
N ASP A 141 -26.02 7.54 21.35
CA ASP A 141 -25.55 7.30 22.71
C ASP A 141 -26.31 6.13 23.33
N ARG A 142 -25.57 5.04 23.57
CA ARG A 142 -26.04 3.83 24.27
C ARG A 142 -25.17 3.56 25.48
N SER A 143 -24.50 4.58 26.02
CA SER A 143 -23.49 4.41 27.08
C SER A 143 -24.11 3.87 28.37
N ILE A 144 -25.34 4.27 28.68
CA ILE A 144 -26.07 3.78 29.86
C ILE A 144 -26.57 2.35 29.65
N ASP A 145 -27.15 2.06 28.49
CA ASP A 145 -27.85 0.79 28.25
C ASP A 145 -26.93 -0.35 27.79
N ALA A 146 -25.88 -0.03 27.05
CA ALA A 146 -25.02 -1.00 26.38
C ALA A 146 -23.52 -0.65 26.47
N GLY A 147 -23.16 0.43 27.15
CA GLY A 147 -21.77 0.78 27.41
C GLY A 147 -21.01 1.35 26.22
N TYR A 148 -21.68 1.74 25.14
CA TYR A 148 -21.04 2.27 23.95
C TYR A 148 -21.71 3.53 23.40
N LEU A 149 -20.92 4.26 22.63
CA LEU A 149 -21.33 5.42 21.85
C LEU A 149 -20.96 5.14 20.39
N ALA A 150 -21.93 5.19 19.49
CA ALA A 150 -21.68 5.09 18.06
C ALA A 150 -21.60 6.49 17.43
N LEU A 151 -20.52 6.77 16.72
CA LEU A 151 -20.27 8.02 16.02
C LEU A 151 -20.27 7.77 14.52
N VAL A 152 -21.05 8.54 13.78
CA VAL A 152 -21.07 8.52 12.30
C VAL A 152 -20.58 9.85 11.80
N CYS A 153 -19.57 9.85 10.95
CA CYS A 153 -19.11 11.04 10.25
C CYS A 153 -19.19 10.80 8.74
N THR A 154 -19.79 11.74 8.01
CA THR A 154 -19.83 11.71 6.55
C THR A 154 -18.71 12.55 5.97
N TYR A 155 -18.22 12.12 4.82
CA TYR A 155 -17.17 12.78 4.07
C TYR A 155 -17.46 12.65 2.59
N ARG A 156 -16.85 13.53 1.79
CA ARG A 156 -17.03 13.50 0.34
C ARG A 156 -15.73 13.83 -0.38
N PHE A 157 -15.38 12.95 -1.31
CA PHE A 157 -14.40 13.21 -2.36
C PHE A 157 -15.15 13.78 -3.57
N GLU A 158 -15.72 12.87 -4.36
CA GLU A 158 -16.76 13.14 -5.36
C GLU A 158 -18.09 12.58 -4.85
N ASP A 159 -18.08 11.28 -4.49
CA ASP A 159 -19.18 10.60 -3.83
C ASP A 159 -19.10 10.71 -2.31
N GLU A 160 -20.26 10.64 -1.66
CA GLU A 160 -20.37 10.67 -0.21
C GLU A 160 -20.16 9.27 0.39
N HIS A 161 -19.43 9.21 1.50
CA HIS A 161 -19.25 8.02 2.31
C HIS A 161 -19.30 8.35 3.79
N ALA A 162 -19.64 7.36 4.61
CA ALA A 162 -19.62 7.46 6.05
C ALA A 162 -18.49 6.62 6.64
N MET A 163 -17.83 7.15 7.66
CA MET A 163 -17.10 6.33 8.63
C MET A 163 -17.92 6.24 9.91
N VAL A 164 -18.04 5.02 10.40
CA VAL A 164 -18.75 4.71 11.64
C VAL A 164 -17.76 4.18 12.65
N PHE A 165 -17.79 4.73 13.85
CA PHE A 165 -16.90 4.39 14.96
C PHE A 165 -17.74 3.95 16.15
N LEU A 166 -17.38 2.81 16.74
CA LEU A 166 -17.96 2.34 17.98
C LEU A 166 -16.96 2.63 19.11
N ILE A 167 -17.34 3.57 19.97
CA ILE A 167 -16.56 4.00 21.12
C ILE A 167 -17.10 3.27 22.35
N ASP A 168 -16.23 2.52 23.02
CA ASP A 168 -16.58 1.76 24.23
C ASP A 168 -16.30 2.63 25.45
N GLU A 169 -17.37 3.11 26.07
CA GLU A 169 -17.31 3.99 27.24
C GLU A 169 -16.96 3.22 28.52
N LEU A 170 -17.28 1.92 28.59
CA LEU A 170 -16.89 1.07 29.73
C LEU A 170 -15.38 0.80 29.74
N ALA A 171 -14.76 0.75 28.55
CA ALA A 171 -13.31 0.65 28.38
C ALA A 171 -12.61 2.02 28.36
N GLY A 172 -13.23 3.06 28.93
CA GLY A 172 -12.64 4.39 29.06
C GLY A 172 -12.81 5.29 27.83
N GLY A 173 -13.74 4.97 26.94
CA GLY A 173 -14.09 5.74 25.74
C GLY A 173 -13.07 5.60 24.61
N VAL A 174 -12.71 4.35 24.29
CA VAL A 174 -11.77 3.96 23.23
C VAL A 174 -12.49 3.44 22.00
N VAL A 175 -11.93 3.66 20.81
CA VAL A 175 -12.51 3.12 19.56
C VAL A 175 -12.28 1.60 19.50
N ARG A 176 -13.35 0.80 19.51
CA ARG A 176 -13.31 -0.67 19.47
C ARG A 176 -13.58 -1.25 18.10
N LYS A 177 -14.46 -0.60 17.33
CA LYS A 177 -14.77 -0.95 15.94
C LYS A 177 -14.81 0.31 15.11
N ALA A 178 -14.40 0.19 13.85
CA ALA A 178 -14.51 1.24 12.87
C ALA A 178 -14.85 0.59 11.53
N PHE A 179 -15.72 1.17 10.73
CA PHE A 179 -15.96 0.70 9.37
C PHE A 179 -16.31 1.86 8.45
N VAL A 180 -16.20 1.62 7.16
CA VAL A 180 -16.48 2.60 6.12
C VAL A 180 -17.57 2.06 5.21
N THR A 181 -18.51 2.91 4.84
CA THR A 181 -19.62 2.54 3.96
C THR A 181 -19.96 3.69 3.01
N ARG A 182 -20.35 3.36 1.79
CA ARG A 182 -20.93 4.30 0.82
C ARG A 182 -22.44 4.44 0.99
N ASP A 183 -23.09 3.47 1.65
CA ASP A 183 -24.51 3.54 1.96
C ASP A 183 -24.72 4.29 3.28
N VAL A 184 -24.63 5.62 3.17
CA VAL A 184 -24.79 6.54 4.31
C VAL A 184 -26.19 6.46 4.90
N GLN A 185 -27.21 6.31 4.06
CA GLN A 185 -28.59 6.25 4.50
C GLN A 185 -28.85 4.97 5.29
N ALA A 186 -28.47 3.81 4.76
CA ALA A 186 -28.63 2.54 5.49
C ALA A 186 -27.87 2.57 6.81
N ALA A 187 -26.64 3.09 6.85
CA ALA A 187 -25.88 3.19 8.09
C ALA A 187 -26.58 4.05 9.15
N ARG A 188 -27.22 5.16 8.73
CA ARG A 188 -28.00 6.02 9.63
C ARG A 188 -29.28 5.35 10.10
N GLU A 189 -29.99 4.66 9.21
CA GLU A 189 -31.21 3.93 9.55
C GLU A 189 -30.93 2.78 10.51
N GLU A 190 -29.89 1.99 10.27
CA GLU A 190 -29.46 0.90 11.15
C GLU A 190 -29.09 1.42 12.54
N LEU A 191 -28.33 2.52 12.62
CA LEU A 191 -27.96 3.12 13.91
C LEU A 191 -29.13 3.79 14.61
N GLY A 192 -30.03 4.44 13.86
CA GLY A 192 -31.29 4.97 14.38
C GLY A 192 -32.22 3.88 14.93
N GLY A 193 -32.13 2.66 14.39
CA GLY A 193 -32.80 1.48 14.94
C GLY A 193 -32.23 1.02 16.29
N GLN A 194 -30.99 1.38 16.63
CA GLN A 194 -30.36 1.04 17.91
C GLN A 194 -30.64 2.07 19.01
N GLY A 195 -30.98 3.32 18.69
CA GLY A 195 -31.22 4.37 19.69
C GLY A 195 -31.39 5.75 19.06
N SER A 196 -31.55 6.78 19.90
CA SER A 196 -31.71 8.16 19.41
C SER A 196 -30.44 8.60 18.68
N LEU A 197 -30.58 8.89 17.39
CA LEU A 197 -29.50 9.40 16.55
C LEU A 197 -29.57 10.92 16.54
N ASN A 198 -28.66 11.57 17.27
CA ASN A 198 -28.62 13.02 17.40
C ASN A 198 -27.55 13.60 16.47
N GLU A 199 -27.88 14.65 15.72
CA GLU A 199 -26.88 15.37 14.92
C GLU A 199 -25.97 16.19 15.83
N ILE A 200 -24.66 16.15 15.55
CA ILE A 200 -23.65 16.92 16.28
C ILE A 200 -22.78 17.70 15.30
N GLY A 201 -22.18 18.79 15.77
CA GLY A 201 -21.23 19.57 14.98
C GLY A 201 -20.04 18.72 14.55
N ALA A 202 -19.57 18.92 13.32
CA ALA A 202 -18.42 18.20 12.77
C ALA A 202 -17.17 18.35 13.66
N GLU A 203 -16.91 19.55 14.18
CA GLU A 203 -15.79 19.80 15.10
C GLU A 203 -15.89 18.94 16.37
N ALA A 204 -17.07 18.90 17.01
CA ALA A 204 -17.31 18.09 18.20
C ALA A 204 -17.13 16.59 17.93
N ALA A 205 -17.59 16.12 16.77
CA ALA A 205 -17.41 14.75 16.33
C ALA A 205 -15.93 14.37 16.18
N HIS A 206 -15.14 15.21 15.51
CA HIS A 206 -13.71 14.95 15.32
C HIS A 206 -12.90 15.13 16.60
N TRP A 207 -13.31 16.00 17.51
CA TRP A 207 -12.73 16.09 18.84
C TRP A 207 -12.97 14.82 19.66
N LEU A 208 -14.19 14.30 19.65
CA LEU A 208 -14.50 13.01 20.29
C LEU A 208 -13.66 11.89 19.69
N LEU A 209 -13.59 11.83 18.36
CA LEU A 209 -12.79 10.83 17.65
C LEU A 209 -11.31 10.91 18.00
N ALA A 210 -10.72 12.11 17.98
CA ALA A 210 -9.33 12.36 18.34
C ALA A 210 -9.04 11.94 19.79
N LYS A 211 -9.94 12.31 20.72
CA LYS A 211 -9.83 11.92 22.13
C LYS A 211 -9.87 10.40 22.31
N SER A 212 -10.77 9.71 21.61
CA SER A 212 -10.91 8.25 21.70
C SER A 212 -9.71 7.50 21.12
N TYR A 213 -9.14 7.98 20.02
CA TYR A 213 -7.90 7.43 19.48
C TYR A 213 -6.69 7.75 20.35
N HIS A 214 -6.60 8.95 20.92
CA HIS A 214 -5.54 9.28 21.89
C HIS A 214 -5.57 8.34 23.10
N ARG A 215 -6.76 8.01 23.61
CA ARG A 215 -6.91 7.03 24.71
C ARG A 215 -6.49 5.63 24.29
N LEU A 216 -6.77 5.23 23.05
CA LEU A 216 -6.32 3.96 22.51
C LEU A 216 -4.79 3.90 22.43
N ASP A 217 -4.13 4.97 21.96
CA ASP A 217 -2.67 5.04 21.83
C ASP A 217 -1.96 4.95 23.19
N ARG A 218 -2.61 5.45 24.26
CA ARG A 218 -2.10 5.34 25.64
C ARG A 218 -2.30 3.97 26.27
N ASN A 219 -3.16 3.13 25.69
CA ASN A 219 -3.52 1.82 26.23
C ASN A 219 -3.41 0.73 25.15
N PRO A 220 -2.18 0.41 24.69
CA PRO A 220 -1.96 -0.52 23.58
C PRO A 220 -2.43 -1.95 23.87
N ASP A 221 -2.59 -2.32 25.15
CA ASP A 221 -3.05 -3.64 25.59
C ASP A 221 -4.57 -3.82 25.42
N VAL A 222 -5.32 -2.74 25.14
CA VAL A 222 -6.76 -2.84 24.91
C VAL A 222 -7.02 -3.55 23.59
N PRO A 223 -7.77 -4.67 23.58
CA PRO A 223 -8.07 -5.35 22.33
C PRO A 223 -8.93 -4.45 21.44
N VAL A 224 -8.60 -4.35 20.17
CA VAL A 224 -9.40 -3.60 19.19
C VAL A 224 -9.69 -4.48 17.98
N GLY A 225 -10.82 -4.21 17.33
CA GLY A 225 -11.15 -4.86 16.07
C GLY A 225 -10.10 -4.59 15.02
N LEU A 226 -9.87 -5.57 14.14
CA LEU A 226 -8.94 -5.43 13.01
C LEU A 226 -9.31 -4.23 12.12
N ASP A 227 -10.60 -3.92 12.05
CA ASP A 227 -11.11 -2.82 11.24
C ASP A 227 -10.62 -1.45 11.76
N VAL A 228 -10.48 -1.28 13.08
CA VAL A 228 -9.90 -0.05 13.68
C VAL A 228 -8.47 0.17 13.20
N ARG A 229 -7.68 -0.91 13.14
CA ARG A 229 -6.30 -0.85 12.63
C ARG A 229 -6.28 -0.56 11.14
N ARG A 230 -7.13 -1.25 10.37
CA ARG A 230 -7.23 -1.09 8.91
C ARG A 230 -7.70 0.28 8.49
N THR A 231 -8.49 0.99 9.29
CA THR A 231 -8.96 2.35 8.98
C THR A 231 -8.21 3.44 9.74
N ARG A 232 -7.15 3.10 10.50
CA ARG A 232 -6.50 4.05 11.40
C ARG A 232 -5.96 5.27 10.66
N LEU A 233 -5.20 5.05 9.58
CA LEU A 233 -4.60 6.14 8.81
C LEU A 233 -5.67 7.02 8.16
N SER A 234 -6.76 6.41 7.68
CA SER A 234 -7.92 7.14 7.17
C SER A 234 -8.58 8.01 8.24
N ALA A 235 -8.70 7.51 9.46
CA ALA A 235 -9.25 8.27 10.60
C ALA A 235 -8.33 9.42 11.01
N ASP A 236 -7.01 9.20 11.07
CA ASP A 236 -6.02 10.23 11.41
C ASP A 236 -6.06 11.40 10.39
N ARG A 237 -6.17 11.10 9.08
CA ARG A 237 -6.39 12.13 8.05
C ARG A 237 -7.62 12.98 8.33
N ARG A 238 -8.74 12.34 8.68
CA ARG A 238 -10.03 13.01 8.92
C ARG A 238 -10.02 13.84 10.19
N ILE A 239 -9.36 13.36 11.24
CA ILE A 239 -9.09 14.15 12.44
C ILE A 239 -8.30 15.40 12.07
N ALA A 240 -7.19 15.27 11.33
CA ALA A 240 -6.39 16.42 10.93
C ALA A 240 -7.19 17.43 10.10
N LEU A 241 -7.97 16.97 9.12
CA LEU A 241 -8.82 17.84 8.29
C LEU A 241 -9.82 18.68 9.11
N ALA A 242 -10.30 18.18 10.24
CA ALA A 242 -11.24 18.91 11.07
C ALA A 242 -10.58 19.99 11.96
N PHE A 243 -9.26 19.91 12.17
CA PHE A 243 -8.51 20.85 13.00
C PHE A 243 -7.61 21.82 12.20
N GLY A 244 -7.40 21.59 10.90
CA GLY A 244 -6.59 22.42 10.00
C GLY A 244 -5.12 22.02 9.98
#